data_AF-T1G863-F1
#
_entry.id   AF-T1G863-F1
#
_cell.length_a   1.000
_cell.length_b   1.000
_cell.length_c   1.000
_cell.angle_alpha   90.00
_cell.angle_beta   90.00
_cell.angle_gamma   90.00
#
_symmetry.space_group_name_H-M   'P 1'
#
loop_
_entity.id
_entity.type
_entity.pdbx_description
1 polymer ?
#
loop_
_entity_poly.entity_id
_entity_poly.type
_entity_poly.pdbx_seq_one_letter_code
_entity_poly.pdbx_strand_id
1 'polypeptide(L)'
;IKLRRTANARERDRTYNVNNAFHHLRSIIPTEPADRKLSKIETIRLATSYIAHLHTVINTDLHLHQQPCLMSGACEGVDDGGDNGPTIICTFCLSASKAHSNGVTF
;
A
#
# COMPACT_ATOMS: atom_id res chain seq x y z
N ILE A 1 20.11 33.02 -20.27
CA ILE A 1 20.55 31.65 -19.87
C ILE A 1 20.60 31.46 -18.34
N LYS A 2 21.16 32.40 -17.56
CA LYS A 2 21.23 32.31 -16.08
C LYS A 2 19.86 32.10 -15.41
N LEU A 3 18.83 32.88 -15.78
CA LEU A 3 17.48 32.75 -15.22
C LEU A 3 16.83 31.37 -15.45
N ARG A 4 17.00 30.79 -16.65
CA ARG A 4 16.50 29.43 -16.97
C ARG A 4 17.19 28.37 -16.10
N ARG A 5 18.51 28.49 -15.90
CA ARG A 5 19.26 27.56 -15.03
C ARG A 5 18.79 27.64 -13.57
N THR A 6 18.59 28.85 -13.05
CA THR A 6 18.07 29.06 -11.68
C THR A 6 16.64 28.55 -11.52
N ALA A 7 15.77 28.76 -12.51
CA ALA A 7 14.41 28.22 -12.50
C ALA A 7 14.41 26.68 -12.51
N ASN A 8 15.22 26.06 -13.36
CA ASN A 8 15.36 24.60 -13.42
C ASN A 8 15.93 24.02 -12.12
N ALA A 9 16.88 24.71 -11.47
CA ALA A 9 17.41 24.28 -10.17
C ALA A 9 16.29 24.24 -9.12
N ARG A 10 15.50 25.31 -9.01
CA ARG A 10 14.36 25.38 -8.08
C ARG A 10 13.32 24.29 -8.34
N GLU A 11 13.03 23.97 -9.59
CA GLU A 11 12.07 22.91 -9.91
C GLU A 11 12.58 21.52 -9.54
N ARG A 12 13.90 21.28 -9.69
CA ARG A 12 14.52 20.04 -9.19
C ARG A 12 14.41 19.93 -7.68
N ASP A 13 14.66 21.01 -6.94
CA ASP A 13 14.57 21.02 -5.48
C ASP A 13 13.12 20.78 -5.02
N ARG A 14 12.15 21.40 -5.68
CA ARG A 14 10.72 21.16 -5.45
C ARG A 14 10.36 19.69 -5.68
N THR A 15 10.80 19.12 -6.81
CA THR A 15 10.53 17.72 -7.15
C THR A 15 11.21 16.76 -6.17
N TYR A 16 12.44 17.06 -5.74
CA TYR A 16 13.16 16.30 -4.73
C TYR A 16 12.37 16.27 -3.41
N ASN A 17 11.89 17.41 -2.93
CA ASN A 17 11.11 17.50 -1.70
C ASN A 17 9.81 16.67 -1.77
N VAL A 18 9.10 16.72 -2.90
CA VAL A 18 7.89 15.89 -3.12
C VAL A 18 8.23 14.40 -3.10
N ASN A 19 9.31 14.00 -3.77
CA ASN A 19 9.71 12.59 -3.80
C ASN A 19 10.15 12.09 -2.41
N ASN A 20 10.83 12.93 -1.62
CA ASN A 20 11.19 12.60 -0.25
C ASN A 20 9.96 12.36 0.63
N ALA A 21 8.93 13.22 0.52
CA ALA A 21 7.65 13.00 1.20
C ALA A 21 6.97 11.70 0.77
N PHE A 22 6.99 11.36 -0.53
CA PHE A 22 6.50 10.07 -1.03
C PHE A 22 7.29 8.88 -0.47
N HIS A 23 8.61 9.00 -0.27
CA HIS A 23 9.41 7.94 0.35
C HIS A 23 9.04 7.74 1.81
N HIS A 24 8.87 8.82 2.57
CA HIS A 24 8.41 8.74 3.94
C HIS A 24 7.02 8.10 4.04
N LEU A 25 6.08 8.50 3.18
CA LEU A 25 4.74 7.91 3.14
C LEU A 25 4.78 6.41 2.86
N ARG A 26 5.66 5.95 1.95
CA ARG A 26 5.83 4.50 1.70
C ARG A 26 6.33 3.75 2.93
N SER A 27 7.26 4.33 3.70
CA SER A 27 7.85 3.65 4.87
C SER A 27 6.86 3.39 6.00
N ILE A 28 5.73 4.11 6.04
CA ILE A 28 4.70 3.95 7.07
C ILE A 28 3.49 3.13 6.59
N ILE A 29 3.41 2.81 5.29
CA ILE A 29 2.34 1.97 4.75
C ILE A 29 2.71 0.50 4.99
N PRO A 30 1.86 -0.29 5.67
CA PRO A 30 2.15 -1.69 5.90
C PRO A 30 2.07 -2.49 4.59
N THR A 31 3.20 -3.06 4.12
CA THR A 31 3.31 -3.94 2.94
C THR A 31 3.94 -5.29 3.27
N GLU A 32 3.52 -6.35 2.57
CA GLU A 32 4.24 -7.63 2.53
C GLU A 32 4.70 -7.90 1.08
N PRO A 33 6.01 -8.06 0.82
CA PRO A 33 7.14 -7.87 1.74
C PRO A 33 7.32 -6.37 2.11
N ALA A 34 8.02 -6.11 3.22
CA ALA A 34 8.21 -4.76 3.77
C ALA A 34 8.97 -3.79 2.83
N ASP A 35 9.74 -4.34 1.89
CA ASP A 35 10.52 -3.58 0.90
C ASP A 35 9.79 -3.42 -0.44
N ARG A 36 8.50 -3.77 -0.52
CA ARG A 36 7.69 -3.61 -1.73
C ARG A 36 7.73 -2.17 -2.24
N LYS A 37 8.17 -2.00 -3.50
CA LYS A 37 8.20 -0.70 -4.17
C LYS A 37 6.82 -0.31 -4.68
N LEU A 38 6.14 0.60 -3.97
CA LEU A 38 4.85 1.15 -4.37
C LEU A 38 5.00 2.28 -5.40
N SER A 39 4.20 2.25 -6.47
CA SER A 39 4.04 3.40 -7.38
C SER A 39 3.39 4.59 -6.66
N LYS A 40 3.44 5.80 -7.25
CA LYS A 40 2.84 7.00 -6.64
C LYS A 40 1.33 6.81 -6.40
N ILE A 41 0.62 6.25 -7.38
CA ILE A 41 -0.82 6.03 -7.27
C ILE A 41 -1.16 4.96 -6.22
N GLU A 42 -0.42 3.84 -6.19
CA GLU A 42 -0.61 2.81 -5.16
C GLU A 42 -0.35 3.37 -3.76
N THR A 43 0.71 4.17 -3.60
CA THR A 43 1.06 4.80 -2.31
C THR A 43 -0.11 5.64 -1.80
N ILE A 44 -0.73 6.46 -2.65
CA ILE A 44 -1.87 7.30 -2.25
C ILE A 44 -3.10 6.43 -1.93
N ARG A 45 -3.42 5.43 -2.77
CA ARG A 45 -4.57 4.55 -2.54
C ARG A 45 -4.44 3.77 -1.23
N LEU A 46 -3.28 3.18 -0.98
CA LEU A 46 -2.99 2.43 0.24
C LEU A 46 -2.97 3.33 1.48
N ALA A 47 -2.40 4.53 1.40
CA ALA A 47 -2.43 5.49 2.51
C ALA A 47 -3.86 5.84 2.91
N THR A 48 -4.73 6.16 1.94
CA THR A 48 -6.15 6.47 2.20
C THR A 48 -6.87 5.28 2.83
N SER A 49 -6.66 4.07 2.30
CA SER A 49 -7.25 2.85 2.85
C SER A 49 -6.76 2.57 4.28
N TYR A 50 -5.46 2.80 4.54
CA TYR A 50 -4.87 2.59 5.85
C TYR A 50 -5.42 3.55 6.90
N ILE A 51 -5.55 4.84 6.56
CA ILE A 51 -6.18 5.83 7.44
C ILE A 51 -7.61 5.42 7.78
N ALA A 52 -8.41 5.04 6.79
CA ALA A 52 -9.79 4.59 7.01
C ALA A 52 -9.84 3.35 7.92
N HIS A 53 -8.95 2.40 7.70
CA HIS A 53 -8.83 1.20 8.53
C HIS A 53 -8.49 1.53 9.99
N LEU A 54 -7.47 2.36 10.23
CA LEU A 54 -7.10 2.80 11.58
C LEU A 54 -8.26 3.52 12.27
N HIS A 55 -8.99 4.36 11.52
CA HIS A 55 -10.17 5.04 12.04
C HIS A 55 -11.26 4.05 12.47
N THR A 56 -11.52 3.00 11.70
CA THR A 56 -12.46 1.95 12.11
C THR A 56 -11.96 1.20 13.34
N VAL A 57 -10.69 0.77 13.36
CA VAL A 57 -10.10 0.03 14.49
C VAL A 57 -10.18 0.81 15.81
N ILE A 58 -10.03 2.13 15.75
CA ILE A 58 -10.11 2.99 16.95
C ILE A 58 -11.57 3.18 17.42
N ASN A 59 -12.53 3.30 16.50
CA ASN A 59 -13.92 3.65 16.83
C ASN A 59 -14.82 2.45 17.08
N THR A 60 -14.50 1.30 16.49
CA THR A 60 -15.16 0.03 16.81
C THR A 60 -14.16 -0.75 17.65
N ASP A 61 -14.52 -1.07 18.90
CA ASP A 61 -13.74 -1.91 19.85
C ASP A 61 -13.66 -3.39 19.39
N LEU A 62 -13.64 -3.58 18.08
CA LEU A 62 -13.90 -4.80 17.35
C LEU A 62 -12.83 -4.92 16.26
N HIS A 63 -11.89 -5.83 16.50
CA HIS A 63 -10.97 -6.41 15.50
C HIS A 63 -11.69 -7.15 14.34
N LEU A 64 -12.96 -6.85 14.08
CA LEU A 64 -13.88 -7.72 13.33
C LEU A 64 -14.18 -7.27 11.90
N HIS A 65 -13.66 -6.14 11.41
CA HIS A 65 -13.82 -5.81 10.00
C HIS A 65 -12.60 -6.22 9.17
N GLN A 66 -12.57 -7.52 8.91
CA GLN A 66 -11.78 -8.10 7.84
C GLN A 66 -12.15 -7.42 6.51
N GLN A 67 -11.11 -6.94 5.82
CA GLN A 67 -11.04 -6.68 4.39
C GLN A 67 -11.52 -5.32 3.83
N PRO A 68 -10.76 -4.23 4.09
CA PRO A 68 -10.72 -3.05 3.22
C PRO A 68 -10.33 -3.39 1.76
N CYS A 69 -9.68 -4.54 1.54
CA CYS A 69 -9.22 -4.96 0.22
C CYS A 69 -10.36 -5.29 -0.77
N LEU A 70 -11.54 -5.69 -0.30
CA LEU A 70 -12.72 -5.96 -1.13
C LEU A 70 -13.37 -4.69 -1.71
N MET A 71 -13.17 -3.54 -1.06
CA MET A 71 -13.80 -2.28 -1.47
C MET A 71 -13.05 -1.54 -2.57
N SER A 72 -11.77 -1.86 -2.80
CA SER A 72 -10.92 -1.03 -3.68
C SER A 72 -10.58 -1.67 -5.03
N GLY A 73 -11.12 -2.85 -5.36
CA GLY A 73 -10.89 -3.48 -6.68
C GLY A 73 -9.42 -3.69 -7.02
N ALA A 74 -8.54 -3.75 -6.02
CA ALA A 74 -7.08 -3.87 -6.22
C ALA A 74 -6.65 -5.30 -6.59
N CYS A 75 -7.61 -6.20 -6.76
CA CYS A 75 -7.45 -7.56 -7.27
C CYS A 75 -8.01 -7.66 -8.69
N GLU A 76 -7.62 -6.77 -9.61
CA GLU A 76 -7.68 -7.14 -11.02
C GLU A 76 -6.58 -8.17 -11.24
N GLY A 77 -7.01 -9.42 -11.35
CA GLY A 77 -6.14 -10.54 -11.71
C GLY A 77 -5.49 -10.29 -13.06
N VAL A 78 -4.18 -10.46 -13.11
CA VAL A 78 -3.54 -10.84 -14.36
C VAL A 78 -3.70 -12.36 -14.44
N ASP A 79 -4.77 -12.79 -15.11
CA ASP A 79 -4.88 -14.17 -15.58
C ASP A 79 -4.24 -14.21 -16.97
N ASP A 80 -3.03 -14.75 -17.07
CA ASP A 80 -2.59 -15.52 -18.23
C ASP A 80 -1.47 -16.48 -17.80
N GLY A 81 -1.46 -17.66 -18.41
CA GLY A 81 -0.87 -18.89 -17.92
C GLY A 81 0.60 -18.86 -17.50
N GLY A 82 0.86 -19.48 -16.35
CA GLY A 82 2.07 -20.25 -16.03
C GLY A 82 3.41 -19.53 -16.08
N ASP A 83 3.87 -19.00 -14.94
CA ASP A 83 5.27 -18.99 -14.49
C ASP A 83 5.33 -18.45 -13.05
N ASN A 84 6.43 -18.73 -12.34
CA ASN A 84 6.71 -18.39 -10.95
C ASN A 84 6.78 -16.87 -10.68
N GLY A 85 5.66 -16.17 -10.75
CA GLY A 85 5.54 -14.76 -10.39
C GLY A 85 5.28 -14.56 -8.88
N PRO A 86 5.88 -13.53 -8.24
CA PRO A 86 5.68 -13.29 -6.81
C PRO A 86 4.21 -12.95 -6.54
N THR A 87 3.57 -13.75 -5.67
CA THR A 87 2.19 -13.53 -5.22
C THR A 87 2.07 -12.15 -4.59
N ILE A 88 1.37 -11.23 -5.26
CA ILE A 88 1.08 -9.88 -4.74
C ILE A 88 -0.04 -10.02 -3.71
N ILE A 89 0.33 -10.24 -2.45
CA ILE A 89 -0.63 -10.33 -1.35
C ILE A 89 -0.76 -8.97 -0.68
N CYS A 90 -1.99 -8.48 -0.57
CA CYS A 90 -2.30 -7.27 0.17
C CYS A 90 -2.19 -7.54 1.68
N THR A 91 -1.40 -6.73 2.39
CA THR A 91 -1.12 -6.83 3.84
C THR A 91 -2.38 -6.86 4.70
N PHE A 92 -3.47 -6.27 4.23
CA PHE A 92 -4.76 -6.26 4.91
C PHE A 92 -5.54 -7.58 4.80
N CYS A 93 -5.19 -8.46 3.85
CA CYS A 93 -5.87 -9.75 3.66
C CYS A 93 -5.04 -10.94 4.17
N LEU A 94 -3.74 -10.77 4.51
CA LEU A 94 -2.88 -11.86 5.01
C LEU A 94 -3.35 -12.39 6.39
N SER A 95 -3.94 -11.52 7.22
CA SER A 95 -4.54 -11.92 8.50
C SER A 95 -5.76 -12.84 8.35
N ALA A 96 -6.44 -12.82 7.19
CA ALA A 96 -7.60 -13.68 6.93
C ALA A 96 -7.18 -15.10 6.49
N SER A 97 -6.04 -15.26 5.81
CA SER A 97 -5.53 -16.57 5.37
C SER A 97 -5.06 -17.45 6.55
N LYS A 98 -4.63 -16.83 7.66
CA LYS A 98 -4.17 -17.55 8.86
C LYS A 98 -5.30 -18.01 9.79
N ALA A 99 -6.52 -17.53 9.55
CA ALA A 99 -7.71 -17.87 10.35
C ALA A 99 -8.44 -19.13 9.86
N HIS A 100 -8.17 -19.64 8.64
CA HIS A 100 -8.83 -20.84 8.11
C HIS A 100 -8.03 -22.14 8.28
N SER A 101 -6.78 -22.12 8.72
CA SER A 101 -5.94 -23.33 8.84
C SER A 101 -5.63 -23.79 10.27
N ASN A 102 -6.30 -23.24 11.29
CA ASN A 102 -6.23 -23.78 12.66
C ASN A 102 -7.56 -24.37 13.16
N GLY A 103 -8.47 -24.68 12.25
CA GLY A 103 -9.62 -25.56 12.51
C GLY A 103 -9.27 -27.01 12.23
N VAL A 104 -8.26 -27.57 12.91
CA VAL A 104 -8.13 -29.02 13.03
C VAL A 104 -8.75 -29.39 14.38
N THR A 105 -9.95 -29.93 14.27
CA THR A 105 -10.81 -30.49 15.31
C THR A 105 -10.09 -31.54 16.15
N PHE A 106 -10.57 -31.80 17.37
CA PHE A 106 -10.61 -33.18 17.86
C PHE A 106 -11.69 -33.95 17.11
#